data_AF-A0A0C1EUP6-F1
#
_entry.id   AF-A0A0C1EUP6-F1
#
_cell.length_a   1.000
_cell.length_b   1.000
_cell.length_c   1.000
_cell.angle_alpha   90.00
_cell.angle_beta   90.00
_cell.angle_gamma   90.00
#
_symmetry.space_group_name_H-M   'P 1'
#
loop_
_entity.id
_entity.type
_entity.pdbx_description
1 polymer ?
#
loop_
_entity_poly.entity_id
_entity_poly.type
_entity_poly.pdbx_seq_one_letter_code
_entity_poly.pdbx_strand_id
1 'polypeptide(L)'
;MTADEPEYAEIGARLKAIRCGFSDLKQAAWAEKHGFRQTQYNNWEKGVRRIPVEAAEVLCDRYGLTLDAIYRGRMDGISQQALKVF
;
A
#
# COMPACT_ATOMS: atom_id res chain seq x y z
N MET A 1 24.28 -14.13 -9.60
CA MET A 1 23.46 -14.04 -8.37
C MET A 1 22.39 -12.99 -8.63
N THR A 2 21.23 -13.39 -9.12
CA THR A 2 20.08 -12.48 -9.15
C THR A 2 19.65 -12.30 -7.70
N ALA A 3 19.72 -11.07 -7.18
CA ALA A 3 19.12 -10.77 -5.89
C ALA A 3 17.63 -11.17 -5.99
N ASP A 4 17.20 -12.08 -5.12
CA ASP A 4 15.80 -12.50 -5.06
C ASP A 4 14.97 -11.23 -4.76
N GLU A 5 14.10 -10.85 -5.70
CA GLU A 5 13.25 -9.68 -5.50
C GLU A 5 12.33 -9.93 -4.29
N PRO A 6 12.15 -8.93 -3.41
CA PRO A 6 11.32 -9.13 -2.23
C PRO A 6 9.89 -9.51 -2.65
N GLU A 7 9.30 -10.49 -1.96
CA GLU A 7 8.01 -11.12 -2.31
C GLU A 7 6.88 -10.12 -2.65
N TYR A 8 6.90 -8.94 -2.02
CA TYR A 8 5.89 -7.89 -2.19
C TYR A 8 6.47 -6.60 -2.79
N ALA A 9 7.53 -6.69 -3.59
CA ALA A 9 8.23 -5.55 -4.20
C ALA A 9 7.28 -4.53 -4.84
N GLU A 10 6.31 -4.99 -5.64
CA GLU A 10 5.35 -4.10 -6.32
C GLU A 10 4.42 -3.36 -5.35
N ILE A 11 3.98 -4.02 -4.27
CA ILE A 11 3.16 -3.38 -3.22
C ILE A 11 4.00 -2.33 -2.51
N GLY A 12 5.25 -2.64 -2.18
CA GLY A 12 6.17 -1.69 -1.56
C GLY A 12 6.41 -0.46 -2.43
N ALA A 13 6.60 -0.65 -3.74
CA ALA A 13 6.73 0.44 -4.69
C ALA A 13 5.48 1.34 -4.73
N ARG A 14 4.27 0.75 -4.70
CA ARG A 14 3.01 1.50 -4.64
C ARG A 14 2.88 2.28 -3.33
N LEU A 15 3.23 1.68 -2.18
CA LEU A 15 3.23 2.39 -0.89
C LEU A 15 4.19 3.58 -0.89
N LYS A 16 5.38 3.42 -1.48
CA LYS A 16 6.33 4.53 -1.66
C LYS A 16 5.74 5.63 -2.53
N ALA A 17 5.11 5.27 -3.65
CA ALA A 17 4.48 6.22 -4.55
C ALA A 17 3.34 6.99 -3.85
N ILE A 18 2.52 6.31 -3.05
CA ILE A 18 1.48 6.93 -2.22
C ILE A 18 2.11 7.92 -1.24
N ARG A 19 3.12 7.50 -0.47
CA ARG A 19 3.78 8.39 0.51
C ARG A 19 4.33 9.64 -0.17
N CYS A 20 5.10 9.47 -1.24
CA CYS A 20 5.71 10.57 -1.98
C CYS A 20 4.69 11.44 -2.73
N GLY A 21 3.57 10.88 -3.18
CA GLY A 21 2.52 11.61 -3.89
C GLY A 21 1.65 12.48 -2.98
N PHE A 22 1.46 12.06 -1.72
CA PHE A 22 0.64 12.80 -0.75
C PHE A 22 1.46 13.60 0.29
N SER A 23 2.80 13.46 0.29
CA SER A 23 3.66 14.11 1.28
C SER A 23 5.16 14.04 0.97
N ASP A 24 5.91 15.02 1.48
CA ASP A 24 7.39 14.97 1.53
C ASP A 24 7.95 14.23 2.75
N LEU A 25 7.08 13.66 3.60
CA LEU A 25 7.52 12.97 4.80
C LEU A 25 8.35 11.72 4.47
N LYS A 26 9.45 11.56 5.21
CA LYS A 26 10.22 10.30 5.23
C LYS A 26 9.41 9.20 5.92
N GLN A 27 9.79 7.95 5.69
CA GLN A 27 9.08 6.75 6.20
C GLN A 27 8.76 6.81 7.71
N ALA A 28 9.66 7.35 8.53
CA ALA A 28 9.48 7.46 9.98
C ALA A 28 8.28 8.34 10.36
N ALA A 29 8.29 9.59 9.90
CA ALA A 29 7.23 10.54 10.17
C ALA A 29 5.92 10.17 9.46
N TRP A 30 6.02 9.53 8.29
CA TRP A 30 4.84 8.97 7.62
C TRP A 30 4.20 7.85 8.45
N ALA A 31 4.99 6.92 8.99
CA ALA A 31 4.48 5.86 9.83
C ALA A 31 3.81 6.43 11.09
N GLU A 32 4.47 7.36 11.78
CA GLU A 32 3.94 8.02 12.98
C GLU A 32 2.61 8.75 12.70
N LYS A 33 2.55 9.53 11.62
CA LYS A 33 1.33 10.27 11.20
C LYS A 33 0.10 9.38 11.02
N HIS A 34 0.31 8.10 10.69
CA HIS A 34 -0.75 7.12 10.42
C HIS A 34 -0.88 6.07 11.53
N GLY A 35 -0.16 6.22 12.65
CA GLY A 35 -0.23 5.28 13.77
C GLY A 35 0.49 3.96 13.54
N PHE A 36 1.42 3.88 12.59
CA PHE A 36 2.21 2.68 12.31
C PHE A 36 3.57 2.74 12.99
N ARG A 37 4.17 1.57 13.25
CA ARG A 37 5.58 1.52 13.66
C ARG A 37 6.47 1.76 12.44
N GLN A 38 7.51 2.59 12.60
CA GLN A 38 8.49 2.89 11.54
C GLN A 38 9.05 1.62 10.88
N THR A 39 9.45 0.62 11.68
CA THR A 39 10.03 -0.63 11.19
C THR A 39 9.05 -1.46 10.38
N GLN A 40 7.77 -1.46 10.75
CA GLN A 40 6.71 -2.11 9.98
C GLN A 40 6.55 -1.44 8.62
N TYR A 41 6.40 -0.12 8.62
CA TYR A 41 6.22 0.64 7.37
C TYR A 41 7.42 0.50 6.44
N ASN A 42 8.65 0.51 6.98
CA ASN A 42 9.87 0.27 6.21
C ASN A 42 9.86 -1.13 5.54
N ASN A 43 9.49 -2.18 6.27
CA ASN A 43 9.38 -3.53 5.71
C ASN A 43 8.30 -3.61 4.61
N TRP A 44 7.20 -2.87 4.77
CA TRP A 44 6.14 -2.80 3.77
C TRP A 44 6.60 -2.07 2.50
N GLU A 45 7.21 -0.90 2.63
CA GLU A 45 7.69 -0.10 1.50
C GLU A 45 8.85 -0.80 0.74
N LYS A 46 9.65 -1.61 1.43
CA LYS A 46 10.66 -2.47 0.81
C LYS A 46 10.10 -3.74 0.16
N GLY A 47 8.82 -4.06 0.39
CA GLY A 47 8.19 -5.28 -0.10
C GLY A 47 8.62 -6.56 0.64
N VAL A 48 9.37 -6.45 1.76
CA VAL A 48 9.80 -7.60 2.58
C VAL A 48 8.60 -8.23 3.29
N ARG A 49 7.60 -7.41 3.64
CA ARG A 49 6.33 -7.88 4.18
C ARG A 49 5.20 -7.17 3.47
N ARG A 50 4.08 -7.86 3.29
CA ARG A 50 2.85 -7.22 2.84
C ARG A 50 2.29 -6.32 3.95
N ILE A 51 1.80 -5.14 3.60
CA ILE A 51 0.97 -4.35 4.51
C ILE A 51 -0.31 -5.15 4.85
N PRO A 52 -0.76 -5.20 6.12
CA PRO A 52 -2.04 -5.79 6.48
C PRO A 52 -3.22 -4.98 5.93
N VAL A 53 -4.38 -5.63 5.75
CA VAL A 53 -5.60 -4.96 5.24
C VAL A 53 -6.01 -3.80 6.13
N GLU A 54 -6.07 -4.01 7.45
CA GLU A 54 -6.45 -2.96 8.41
C GLU A 54 -5.56 -1.70 8.31
N ALA A 55 -4.25 -1.88 8.10
CA ALA A 55 -3.33 -0.77 7.93
C ALA A 55 -3.46 -0.09 6.55
N ALA A 56 -3.80 -0.86 5.51
CA ALA A 56 -4.09 -0.31 4.19
C ALA A 56 -5.41 0.50 4.21
N GLU A 57 -6.43 0.06 4.94
CA GLU A 57 -7.70 0.76 5.13
C GLU A 57 -7.49 2.16 5.74
N VAL A 58 -6.60 2.30 6.73
CA VAL A 58 -6.23 3.62 7.28
C VAL A 58 -5.75 4.59 6.19
N LEU A 59 -5.02 4.09 5.18
CA LEU A 59 -4.58 4.91 4.05
C LEU A 59 -5.73 5.17 3.06
N CYS A 60 -6.57 4.16 2.81
CA CYS A 60 -7.77 4.29 1.98
C CYS A 60 -8.69 5.39 2.50
N ASP A 61 -9.06 5.33 3.78
CA ASP A 61 -9.97 6.28 4.43
C ASP A 61 -9.43 7.71 4.40
N ARG A 62 -8.10 7.86 4.53
CA ARG A 62 -7.46 9.19 4.58
C ARG A 62 -7.26 9.83 3.22
N TYR A 63 -7.02 9.01 2.18
CA TYR A 63 -6.56 9.50 0.87
C TYR A 63 -7.51 9.15 -0.28
N GLY A 64 -8.64 8.51 -0.01
CA GLY A 64 -9.59 8.07 -1.03
C GLY A 64 -9.04 6.96 -1.93
N LEU A 65 -8.10 6.17 -1.41
CA LEU A 65 -7.53 5.03 -2.13
C LEU A 65 -8.43 3.80 -2.01
N THR A 66 -8.22 2.82 -2.88
CA THR A 66 -8.83 1.50 -2.76
C THR A 66 -7.77 0.45 -2.41
N LEU A 67 -8.20 -0.64 -1.76
CA LEU A 67 -7.32 -1.77 -1.52
C LEU A 67 -6.78 -2.34 -2.84
N ASP A 68 -7.59 -2.37 -3.90
CA ASP A 68 -7.15 -2.86 -5.20
C ASP A 68 -6.02 -2.00 -5.80
N ALA A 69 -6.07 -0.67 -5.62
CA ALA A 69 -4.97 0.21 -6.02
C ALA A 69 -3.67 -0.10 -5.27
N ILE A 70 -3.73 -0.45 -3.98
CA ILE A 70 -2.56 -0.80 -3.17
C ILE A 70 -2.02 -2.19 -3.51
N TYR A 71 -2.89 -3.21 -3.58
CA TYR A 71 -2.49 -4.61 -3.71
C TYR A 71 -2.30 -5.06 -5.16
N ARG A 72 -3.07 -4.51 -6.11
CA ARG A 72 -3.13 -4.95 -7.51
C ARG A 72 -2.75 -3.86 -8.51
N GLY A 73 -2.71 -2.59 -8.07
CA GLY A 73 -2.43 -1.46 -8.94
C GLY A 73 -3.54 -1.13 -9.94
N ARG A 74 -4.78 -1.61 -9.72
CA ARG A 74 -5.91 -1.25 -10.59
C ARG A 74 -6.68 -0.09 -9.97
N MET A 75 -7.13 0.81 -10.84
CA MET A 75 -7.94 1.97 -10.48
C MET A 75 -9.42 1.76 -10.80
N ASP A 76 -9.74 0.68 -11.50
CA ASP A 76 -11.08 0.33 -11.95
C ASP A 76 -11.75 -0.70 -11.04
N GLY A 77 -13.08 -0.76 -11.12
CA GLY A 77 -13.94 -1.48 -10.20
C GLY A 77 -14.36 -2.89 -10.63
N ILE A 78 -15.46 -3.34 -10.02
CA ILE A 78 -16.08 -4.64 -10.23
C ILE A 78 -16.66 -4.76 -11.66
N SER A 79 -16.51 -5.94 -12.29
CA SER A 79 -17.07 -6.16 -13.63
C SER A 79 -18.59 -6.17 -13.63
N GLN A 80 -19.20 -5.85 -14.78
CA GLN A 80 -20.67 -5.88 -14.94
C GLN A 80 -21.30 -7.23 -14.59
N GLN A 81 -20.59 -8.32 -14.84
CA GLN A 81 -21.07 -9.65 -14.48
C GLN A 81 -20.98 -9.90 -12.97
N ALA A 82 -19.94 -9.39 -12.32
CA ALA A 82 -19.77 -9.52 -10.87
C ALA A 82 -20.72 -8.62 -10.08
N LEU A 83 -21.14 -7.47 -10.63
CA LEU A 83 -22.20 -6.63 -10.03
C LEU A 83 -23.53 -7.36 -9.85
N LYS A 84 -23.86 -8.32 -10.72
CA LYS A 84 -25.10 -9.09 -10.65
C LYS A 84 -25.14 -10.12 -9.51
N VAL A 85 -24.02 -10.32 -8.80
CA VAL A 85 -23.89 -11.28 -7.69
C VAL A 85 -24.20 -10.64 -6.33
N PHE A 86 -24.20 -9.30 -6.28
CA PHE A 86 -24.58 -8.50 -5.12
C PHE A 86 -25.98 -7.93 -5.33
#